data_AF-A0A1H0C3Z0-F1
#
_entry.id   AF-A0A1H0C3Z0-F1
#
_cell.length_a   1.000
_cell.length_b   1.000
_cell.length_c   1.000
_cell.angle_alpha   90.00
_cell.angle_beta   90.00
_cell.angle_gamma   90.00
#
_symmetry.space_group_name_H-M   'P 1'
#
loop_
_entity.id
_entity.type
_entity.pdbx_description
1 polymer ?
#
loop_
_entity_poly.entity_id
_entity_poly.type
_entity_poly.pdbx_seq_one_letter_code
_entity_poly.pdbx_strand_id
1 'polypeptide(L)'
;MSREEKTIWSEEKIFAVNHNAHAAAPARRFFSMTDAADTIERTHCEYAEEVRQYFHTLFPHRQWTVFSDTLDNPLPVHVELLHPTVEEPFYLLHTIGMSAAPMHYPTGQNSPEDKEAYGELCMLLPGNWPFDTKGDRCISVTDEAAWPIRLLMELGRFPHVHKLWMSYGFVLPNTENCDPFAKTTNLSGVLIVQFEGALGEMKAPDGTTIQILMPYLIYKEEIELYDEIGPDELIERILNCNEESFLLDIHRPNVI
;
A
#
# COMPACT_ATOMS: atom_id res chain seq x y z
N MET A 1 -3.53 -14.64 20.72
CA MET A 1 -2.73 -15.09 19.56
C MET A 1 -1.53 -15.84 20.11
N SER A 2 -1.40 -17.12 19.76
CA SER A 2 -0.42 -18.03 20.37
C SER A 2 0.95 -17.86 19.71
N ARG A 3 1.99 -18.26 20.42
CA ARG A 3 3.41 -18.19 20.01
C ARG A 3 3.71 -18.97 18.71
N GLU A 4 2.75 -19.71 18.16
CA GLU A 4 2.85 -20.51 16.94
C GLU A 4 2.46 -19.74 15.66
N GLU A 5 1.76 -18.61 15.76
CA GLU A 5 1.44 -17.74 14.60
C GLU A 5 2.65 -16.90 14.14
N LYS A 6 3.69 -16.78 14.98
CA LYS A 6 4.92 -16.01 14.68
C LYS A 6 5.87 -16.70 13.67
N THR A 7 5.64 -17.97 13.33
CA THR A 7 6.64 -18.79 12.60
C THR A 7 6.30 -19.05 11.13
N ILE A 8 5.18 -18.54 10.61
CA ILE A 8 4.75 -18.80 9.22
C ILE A 8 5.39 -17.82 8.21
N TRP A 9 6.01 -16.75 8.70
CA TRP A 9 6.66 -15.72 7.87
C TRP A 9 8.17 -15.66 8.12
N SER A 10 8.85 -16.81 8.09
CA SER A 10 10.31 -16.80 8.08
C SER A 10 10.82 -16.09 6.81
N GLU A 11 11.83 -15.25 7.00
CA GLU A 11 12.58 -14.48 5.99
C GLU A 11 12.87 -15.29 4.70
N GLU A 12 12.97 -16.61 4.78
CA GLU A 12 13.30 -17.52 3.67
C GLU A 12 12.37 -17.42 2.45
N LYS A 13 11.11 -16.99 2.59
CA LYS A 13 10.23 -16.79 1.41
C LYS A 13 10.35 -15.40 0.76
N ILE A 14 10.76 -14.38 1.50
CA ILE A 14 10.94 -13.01 0.96
C ILE A 14 12.30 -12.89 0.27
N PHE A 15 13.33 -13.58 0.77
CA PHE A 15 14.69 -13.55 0.21
C PHE A 15 15.00 -14.61 -0.87
N ALA A 16 14.05 -15.48 -1.24
CA ALA A 16 14.28 -16.51 -2.26
C ALA A 16 14.30 -15.97 -3.72
N VAL A 17 14.18 -14.66 -3.93
CA VAL A 17 14.24 -14.04 -5.26
C VAL A 17 15.70 -13.72 -5.65
N ASN A 18 16.36 -14.77 -6.14
CA ASN A 18 17.38 -14.73 -7.20
C ASN A 18 18.82 -14.28 -6.87
N HIS A 19 19.68 -15.28 -6.59
CA HIS A 19 21.11 -15.21 -6.86
C HIS A 19 21.37 -15.30 -8.38
N ASN A 20 21.64 -14.17 -9.04
CA ASN A 20 22.61 -14.10 -10.13
C ASN A 20 22.92 -12.65 -10.50
N ALA A 21 24.14 -12.22 -10.18
CA ALA A 21 24.68 -10.90 -10.50
C ALA A 21 25.20 -10.86 -11.95
N HIS A 22 24.85 -9.81 -12.70
CA HIS A 22 25.75 -9.15 -13.67
C HIS A 22 25.20 -7.77 -14.10
N ALA A 23 26.06 -6.75 -13.95
CA ALA A 23 25.93 -5.34 -14.38
C ALA A 23 24.78 -4.54 -13.72
N ALA A 24 25.13 -3.41 -13.07
CA ALA A 24 24.23 -2.57 -12.29
C ALA A 24 23.18 -1.86 -13.16
N ALA A 25 22.10 -2.58 -13.47
CA ALA A 25 20.80 -1.97 -13.65
C ALA A 25 20.40 -1.26 -12.33
N PRO A 26 19.62 -0.17 -12.38
CA PRO A 26 19.05 0.40 -11.17
C PRO A 26 18.34 -0.70 -10.37
N ALA A 27 18.56 -0.75 -9.05
CA ALA A 27 17.93 -1.73 -8.20
C ALA A 27 16.42 -1.70 -8.44
N ARG A 28 15.84 -2.83 -8.85
CA ARG A 28 14.40 -2.92 -9.10
C ARG A 28 13.68 -2.90 -7.77
N ARG A 29 12.60 -2.12 -7.67
CA ARG A 29 11.76 -2.08 -6.47
C ARG A 29 11.03 -3.40 -6.34
N PHE A 30 10.92 -3.95 -5.14
CA PHE A 30 10.20 -5.21 -4.92
C PHE A 30 8.76 -5.13 -5.43
N PHE A 31 8.05 -4.04 -5.13
CA PHE A 31 6.68 -3.81 -5.58
C PHE A 31 6.54 -3.65 -7.12
N SER A 32 7.62 -3.28 -7.80
CA SER A 32 7.64 -3.09 -9.26
C SER A 32 7.96 -4.37 -10.04
N MET A 33 8.25 -5.48 -9.35
CA MET A 33 8.59 -6.76 -9.96
C MET A 33 7.34 -7.48 -10.48
N THR A 34 6.71 -6.93 -11.51
CA THR A 34 5.53 -7.52 -12.16
C THR A 34 5.92 -8.52 -13.25
N ASP A 35 6.95 -9.34 -13.02
CA ASP A 35 7.45 -10.32 -14.02
C ASP A 35 6.46 -11.48 -14.25
N ALA A 36 5.29 -11.46 -13.61
CA ALA A 36 4.18 -12.35 -13.95
C ALA A 36 3.75 -12.12 -15.40
N ALA A 37 4.07 -13.10 -16.26
CA ALA A 37 3.73 -13.08 -17.68
C ALA A 37 2.20 -13.17 -17.93
N ASP A 38 1.44 -13.63 -16.93
CA ASP A 38 0.03 -13.96 -17.07
C ASP A 38 -0.87 -12.85 -16.48
N THR A 39 -1.90 -12.49 -17.24
CA THR A 39 -2.97 -11.61 -16.77
C THR A 39 -3.73 -12.28 -15.62
N ILE A 40 -4.00 -11.53 -14.57
CA ILE A 40 -4.79 -11.97 -13.42
C ILE A 40 -6.27 -11.84 -13.78
N GLU A 41 -7.03 -12.92 -13.55
CA GLU A 41 -8.46 -12.92 -13.78
C GLU A 41 -9.16 -11.97 -12.79
N ARG A 42 -9.96 -11.06 -13.33
CA ARG A 42 -10.71 -10.07 -12.56
C ARG A 42 -12.12 -10.59 -12.32
N THR A 43 -12.32 -11.26 -11.19
CA THR A 43 -13.61 -11.86 -10.81
C THR A 43 -14.65 -10.81 -10.43
N HIS A 44 -14.22 -9.65 -9.90
CA HIS A 44 -15.12 -8.61 -9.35
C HIS A 44 -14.79 -7.20 -9.85
N CYS A 45 -14.93 -6.96 -11.16
CA CYS A 45 -14.69 -5.64 -11.73
C CYS A 45 -15.65 -4.55 -11.18
N GLU A 46 -16.83 -4.96 -10.72
CA GLU A 46 -17.86 -4.09 -10.14
C GLU A 46 -17.42 -3.43 -8.83
N TYR A 47 -16.54 -4.06 -8.05
CA TYR A 47 -16.04 -3.51 -6.78
C TYR A 47 -15.34 -2.16 -6.96
N ALA A 48 -14.78 -1.88 -8.15
CA ALA A 48 -14.15 -0.60 -8.45
C ALA A 48 -15.11 0.59 -8.25
N GLU A 49 -16.37 0.46 -8.67
CA GLU A 49 -17.38 1.51 -8.50
C GLU A 49 -17.81 1.62 -7.03
N GLU A 50 -17.96 0.48 -6.36
CA GLU A 50 -18.44 0.38 -4.99
C GLU A 50 -17.43 0.99 -4.01
N VAL A 51 -16.14 0.68 -4.18
CA VAL A 51 -15.02 1.27 -3.44
C VAL A 51 -15.02 2.78 -3.60
N ARG A 52 -15.16 3.27 -4.84
CA ARG A 52 -15.18 4.72 -5.11
C ARG A 52 -16.34 5.41 -4.40
N GLN A 53 -17.55 4.85 -4.51
CA GLN A 53 -18.73 5.38 -3.83
C GLN A 53 -18.60 5.34 -2.30
N TYR A 54 -17.95 4.30 -1.76
CA TYR A 54 -17.67 4.18 -0.34
C TYR A 54 -16.80 5.34 0.15
N PHE A 55 -15.66 5.60 -0.50
CA PHE A 55 -14.79 6.74 -0.15
C PHE A 55 -15.48 8.10 -0.34
N HIS A 56 -16.29 8.29 -1.39
CA HIS A 56 -17.05 9.53 -1.59
C HIS A 56 -18.11 9.76 -0.52
N THR A 57 -18.64 8.68 0.07
CA THR A 57 -19.57 8.77 1.21
C THR A 57 -18.85 9.13 2.50
N LEU A 58 -17.64 8.61 2.71
CA LEU A 58 -16.81 8.94 3.87
C LEU A 58 -16.27 10.37 3.84
N PHE A 59 -15.93 10.86 2.64
CA PHE A 59 -15.35 12.17 2.42
C PHE A 59 -16.20 12.99 1.44
N PRO A 60 -17.41 13.41 1.86
CA PRO A 60 -18.34 14.09 0.99
C PRO A 60 -17.80 15.47 0.58
N HIS A 61 -18.22 15.95 -0.59
CA HIS A 61 -17.92 17.29 -1.11
C HIS A 61 -16.46 17.57 -1.48
N ARG A 62 -15.57 16.57 -1.41
CA ARG A 62 -14.20 16.72 -1.91
C ARG A 62 -14.18 16.68 -3.44
N GLN A 63 -13.31 17.49 -4.04
CA GLN A 63 -12.91 17.28 -5.43
C GLN A 63 -12.03 16.03 -5.50
N TRP A 64 -12.04 15.32 -6.63
CA TRP A 64 -11.19 14.15 -6.83
C TRP A 64 -10.43 14.21 -8.16
N THR A 65 -9.44 13.34 -8.32
CA THR A 65 -8.74 13.09 -9.58
C THR A 65 -8.36 11.62 -9.66
N VAL A 66 -8.70 10.95 -10.75
CA VAL A 66 -8.35 9.54 -10.98
C VAL A 66 -7.10 9.45 -11.84
N PHE A 67 -6.11 8.72 -11.35
CA PHE A 67 -4.91 8.33 -12.07
C PHE A 67 -5.10 6.91 -12.58
N SER A 68 -5.40 6.80 -13.88
CA SER A 68 -5.53 5.51 -14.53
C SER A 68 -4.16 4.87 -14.74
N ASP A 69 -3.96 3.71 -14.12
CA ASP A 69 -2.86 2.85 -14.51
C ASP A 69 -2.99 2.38 -15.96
N THR A 70 -1.96 2.67 -16.75
CA THR A 70 -1.85 2.28 -18.16
C THR A 70 -1.26 0.87 -18.34
N LEU A 71 -0.78 0.25 -17.26
CA LEU A 71 -0.33 -1.13 -17.22
C LEU A 71 -1.54 -2.06 -17.04
N ASP A 72 -2.09 -2.51 -18.17
CA ASP A 72 -3.22 -3.45 -18.17
C ASP A 72 -2.84 -4.83 -17.58
N ASN A 73 -1.55 -5.17 -17.55
CA ASN A 73 -1.02 -6.44 -17.06
C ASN A 73 -0.19 -6.23 -15.77
N PRO A 74 -0.28 -7.13 -14.77
CA PRO A 74 -1.17 -8.28 -14.70
C PRO A 74 -2.56 -7.96 -14.13
N LEU A 75 -2.75 -6.81 -13.47
CA LEU A 75 -4.03 -6.37 -12.90
C LEU A 75 -4.11 -4.83 -12.89
N PRO A 76 -4.99 -4.15 -13.65
CA PRO A 76 -5.16 -2.69 -13.57
C PRO A 76 -5.53 -2.25 -12.15
N VAL A 77 -4.77 -1.31 -11.60
CA VAL A 77 -4.93 -0.75 -10.24
C VAL A 77 -4.80 0.75 -10.40
N HIS A 78 -5.93 1.45 -10.47
CA HIS A 78 -5.94 2.90 -10.53
C HIS A 78 -5.79 3.48 -9.13
N VAL A 79 -5.53 4.79 -9.05
CA VAL A 79 -5.54 5.52 -7.77
C VAL A 79 -6.45 6.72 -7.92
N GLU A 80 -7.41 6.87 -7.02
CA GLU A 80 -8.17 8.10 -6.89
C GLU A 80 -7.59 8.94 -5.75
N LEU A 81 -7.42 10.23 -6.03
CA LEU A 81 -6.94 11.23 -5.11
C LEU A 81 -8.08 12.18 -4.79
N LEU A 82 -8.45 12.28 -3.52
CA LEU A 82 -9.40 13.24 -3.00
C LEU A 82 -8.61 14.45 -2.49
N HIS A 83 -8.96 15.63 -3.00
CA HIS A 83 -8.30 16.90 -2.69
C HIS A 83 -8.62 17.38 -1.27
N PRO A 84 -7.72 18.13 -0.62
CA PRO A 84 -7.95 18.68 0.71
C PRO A 84 -9.08 19.71 0.70
N THR A 85 -9.73 19.86 1.85
CA THR A 85 -10.67 20.95 2.14
C THR A 85 -10.12 21.82 3.27
N VAL A 86 -10.85 22.87 3.65
CA VAL A 86 -10.46 23.72 4.78
C VAL A 86 -10.58 22.94 6.09
N GLU A 87 -11.64 22.15 6.23
CA GLU A 87 -11.95 21.34 7.39
C GLU A 87 -11.06 20.09 7.49
N GLU A 88 -10.65 19.56 6.34
CA GLU A 88 -9.84 18.36 6.23
C GLU A 88 -8.62 18.63 5.33
N PRO A 89 -7.55 19.25 5.87
CA PRO A 89 -6.43 19.79 5.09
C PRO A 89 -5.39 18.72 4.71
N PHE A 90 -5.85 17.60 4.14
CA PHE A 90 -5.02 16.50 3.67
C PHE A 90 -5.57 15.88 2.38
N TYR A 91 -4.69 15.36 1.54
CA TYR A 91 -5.08 14.49 0.43
C TYR A 91 -5.35 13.09 0.95
N LEU A 92 -6.39 12.44 0.44
CA LEU A 92 -6.59 11.00 0.61
C LEU A 92 -6.41 10.33 -0.74
N LEU A 93 -5.51 9.37 -0.81
CA LEU A 93 -5.32 8.52 -1.97
C LEU A 93 -5.91 7.15 -1.62
N HIS A 94 -6.65 6.55 -2.54
CA HIS A 94 -7.00 5.13 -2.43
C HIS A 94 -6.91 4.43 -3.78
N THR A 95 -6.63 3.14 -3.76
CA THR A 95 -6.62 2.33 -4.96
C THR A 95 -8.06 2.02 -5.43
N ILE A 96 -8.18 1.74 -6.72
CA ILE A 96 -9.39 1.25 -7.37
C ILE A 96 -8.97 0.10 -8.27
N GLY A 97 -9.49 -1.10 -8.00
CA GLY A 97 -9.28 -2.28 -8.84
C GLY A 97 -8.30 -3.29 -8.26
N MET A 98 -7.67 -3.01 -7.12
CA MET A 98 -6.93 -4.03 -6.36
C MET A 98 -7.90 -5.14 -5.92
N SER A 99 -9.12 -4.77 -5.50
CA SER A 99 -10.14 -5.74 -5.12
C SER A 99 -10.84 -6.40 -6.30
N ALA A 100 -10.43 -6.17 -7.56
CA ALA A 100 -11.03 -6.85 -8.71
C ALA A 100 -10.67 -8.33 -8.79
N ALA A 101 -9.67 -8.77 -8.01
CA ALA A 101 -9.29 -10.15 -7.82
C ALA A 101 -8.97 -10.38 -6.32
N PRO A 102 -9.09 -11.62 -5.80
CA PRO A 102 -8.70 -11.90 -4.43
C PRO A 102 -7.17 -11.94 -4.27
N MET A 103 -6.70 -11.57 -3.08
CA MET A 103 -5.36 -11.89 -2.60
C MET A 103 -5.27 -13.37 -2.22
N HIS A 104 -4.07 -13.94 -2.24
CA HIS A 104 -3.88 -15.38 -2.07
C HIS A 104 -3.50 -15.72 -0.62
N TYR A 105 -4.37 -16.45 0.08
CA TYR A 105 -4.08 -16.93 1.44
C TYR A 105 -3.04 -18.07 1.39
N PRO A 106 -2.07 -18.15 2.33
CA PRO A 106 -1.16 -19.28 2.39
C PRO A 106 -1.91 -20.59 2.66
N THR A 107 -1.65 -21.61 1.84
CA THR A 107 -2.25 -22.95 1.96
C THR A 107 -1.75 -23.68 3.21
N GLY A 108 -2.65 -24.22 4.04
CA GLY A 108 -2.30 -24.97 5.24
C GLY A 108 -3.51 -25.55 6.00
N GLN A 109 -3.37 -26.78 6.49
CA GLN A 109 -4.41 -27.56 7.20
C GLN A 109 -4.90 -26.80 8.44
N ASN A 110 -6.14 -26.31 8.41
CA ASN A 110 -6.86 -25.49 9.41
C ASN A 110 -6.94 -23.97 9.12
N SER A 111 -6.47 -23.50 7.98
CA SER A 111 -6.80 -22.16 7.49
C SER A 111 -8.25 -22.15 6.97
N PRO A 112 -8.99 -21.04 6.97
CA PRO A 112 -10.23 -20.94 6.19
C PRO A 112 -9.87 -21.02 4.70
N GLU A 113 -9.69 -22.25 4.18
CA GLU A 113 -9.15 -22.57 2.85
C GLU A 113 -10.00 -22.05 1.67
N ASP A 114 -11.13 -21.40 1.94
CA ASP A 114 -12.06 -20.89 0.94
C ASP A 114 -12.34 -19.37 1.05
N LYS A 115 -11.64 -18.64 1.92
CA LYS A 115 -11.89 -17.20 2.05
C LYS A 115 -11.02 -16.40 1.09
N GLU A 116 -11.61 -16.08 -0.05
CA GLU A 116 -11.18 -14.96 -0.88
C GLU A 116 -11.04 -13.70 -0.01
N ALA A 117 -9.84 -13.10 -0.02
CA ALA A 117 -9.54 -11.88 0.72
C ALA A 117 -9.35 -10.73 -0.26
N TYR A 118 -10.24 -9.75 -0.19
CA TYR A 118 -10.19 -8.56 -1.04
C TYR A 118 -9.62 -7.39 -0.25
N GLY A 119 -8.84 -6.55 -0.91
CA GLY A 119 -8.23 -5.37 -0.28
C GLY A 119 -8.16 -4.19 -1.24
N GLU A 120 -8.19 -3.00 -0.66
CA GLU A 120 -7.81 -1.75 -1.29
C GLU A 120 -6.85 -1.03 -0.36
N LEU A 121 -5.92 -0.26 -0.94
CA LEU A 121 -4.98 0.56 -0.20
C LEU A 121 -5.52 1.98 -0.04
N CYS A 122 -5.22 2.61 1.09
CA CYS A 122 -5.37 4.05 1.25
C CYS A 122 -4.13 4.69 1.89
N MET A 123 -3.87 5.95 1.56
CA MET A 123 -2.74 6.73 2.09
C MET A 123 -3.16 8.17 2.27
N LEU A 124 -2.73 8.79 3.36
CA LEU A 124 -3.00 10.19 3.66
C LEU A 124 -1.73 11.01 3.41
N LEU A 125 -1.84 12.08 2.62
CA LEU A 125 -0.73 13.01 2.39
C LEU A 125 -1.08 14.39 2.95
N PRO A 126 -0.11 15.14 3.49
CA PRO A 126 -0.30 16.53 3.90
C PRO A 126 -0.94 17.38 2.79
N GLY A 127 -1.85 18.30 3.13
CA GLY A 127 -2.53 19.15 2.14
C GLY A 127 -1.61 20.13 1.39
N ASN A 128 -0.36 20.26 1.82
CA ASN A 128 0.68 21.02 1.13
C ASN A 128 1.59 20.13 0.25
N TRP A 129 1.21 18.87 0.00
CA TRP A 129 1.95 18.00 -0.92
C TRP A 129 2.07 18.67 -2.31
N PRO A 130 3.23 18.60 -2.98
CA PRO A 130 3.50 19.40 -4.18
C PRO A 130 2.83 18.83 -5.45
N PHE A 131 1.53 18.52 -5.40
CA PHE A 131 0.73 18.17 -6.57
C PHE A 131 0.38 19.40 -7.42
N ASP A 132 0.26 20.56 -6.78
CA ASP A 132 0.06 21.83 -7.47
C ASP A 132 1.38 22.25 -8.15
N THR A 133 1.57 21.79 -9.38
CA THR A 133 2.70 22.22 -10.19
C THR A 133 2.52 23.70 -10.53
N LYS A 134 3.63 24.47 -10.59
CA LYS A 134 3.57 25.89 -10.96
C LYS A 134 3.00 26.03 -12.39
N GLY A 135 1.86 26.68 -12.50
CA GLY A 135 1.10 26.86 -13.75
C GLY A 135 -0.08 25.89 -13.83
N ASP A 136 -1.16 26.27 -14.50
CA ASP A 136 -2.49 25.62 -14.50
C ASP A 136 -2.56 24.17 -15.04
N ARG A 137 -1.48 23.39 -14.94
CA ARG A 137 -1.38 21.99 -15.34
C ARG A 137 -1.62 21.07 -14.14
N CYS A 138 -2.51 20.10 -14.32
CA CYS A 138 -2.69 19.00 -13.38
C CYS A 138 -1.41 18.13 -13.27
N ILE A 139 -1.15 17.60 -12.07
CA ILE A 139 -0.11 16.60 -11.83
C ILE A 139 -0.29 15.38 -12.76
N SER A 140 0.82 14.89 -13.30
CA SER A 140 0.93 13.65 -14.07
C SER A 140 1.61 12.57 -13.23
N VAL A 141 1.27 11.29 -13.47
CA VAL A 141 1.96 10.14 -12.85
C VAL A 141 3.47 10.09 -13.14
N THR A 142 3.95 10.81 -14.16
CA THR A 142 5.38 10.93 -14.49
C THR A 142 6.11 12.01 -13.69
N ASP A 143 5.38 12.89 -13.00
CA ASP A 143 5.99 13.96 -12.21
C ASP A 143 6.66 13.39 -10.95
N GLU A 144 7.76 14.01 -10.50
CA GLU A 144 8.54 13.52 -9.35
C GLU A 144 7.68 13.41 -8.08
N ALA A 145 6.83 14.41 -7.83
CA ALA A 145 5.90 14.47 -6.71
C ALA A 145 4.82 13.38 -6.71
N ALA A 146 4.55 12.72 -7.85
CA ALA A 146 3.55 11.67 -7.98
C ALA A 146 4.05 10.29 -7.52
N TRP A 147 5.20 10.20 -6.86
CA TRP A 147 5.75 8.92 -6.39
C TRP A 147 4.84 8.15 -5.42
N PRO A 148 4.02 8.77 -4.53
CA PRO A 148 3.09 8.00 -3.69
C PRO A 148 1.98 7.35 -4.50
N ILE A 149 1.52 8.02 -5.57
CA ILE A 149 0.53 7.46 -6.51
C ILE A 149 1.10 6.22 -7.18
N ARG A 150 2.33 6.32 -7.71
CA ARG A 150 3.03 5.17 -8.33
C ARG A 150 3.25 4.03 -7.33
N LEU A 151 3.63 4.36 -6.09
CA LEU A 151 3.81 3.37 -5.03
C LEU A 151 2.53 2.58 -4.75
N LEU A 152 1.38 3.24 -4.64
CA LEU A 152 0.09 2.55 -4.42
C LEU A 152 -0.29 1.65 -5.60
N MET A 153 -0.04 2.08 -6.85
CA MET A 153 -0.27 1.25 -8.03
C MET A 153 0.60 -0.01 -8.02
N GLU A 154 1.90 0.14 -7.72
CA GLU A 154 2.85 -0.96 -7.61
C GLU A 154 2.47 -1.92 -6.47
N LEU A 155 2.20 -1.38 -5.28
CA LEU A 155 1.86 -2.17 -4.09
C LEU A 155 0.51 -2.86 -4.21
N GLY A 156 -0.49 -2.26 -4.87
CA GLY A 156 -1.79 -2.89 -5.09
C GLY A 156 -1.69 -4.12 -6.00
N ARG A 157 -0.73 -4.16 -6.94
CA ARG A 157 -0.48 -5.34 -7.79
C ARG A 157 0.29 -6.43 -7.05
N PHE A 158 1.18 -6.03 -6.15
CA PHE A 158 2.14 -6.88 -5.48
C PHE A 158 1.56 -8.18 -4.90
N PRO A 159 0.49 -8.18 -4.07
CA PRO A 159 0.00 -9.42 -3.47
C PRO A 159 -0.53 -10.41 -4.53
N HIS A 160 -1.10 -9.93 -5.63
CA HIS A 160 -1.60 -10.81 -6.68
C HIS A 160 -0.46 -11.41 -7.52
N VAL A 161 0.55 -10.61 -7.85
CA VAL A 161 1.75 -11.06 -8.58
C VAL A 161 2.50 -12.14 -7.82
N HIS A 162 2.67 -11.93 -6.51
CA HIS A 162 3.48 -12.80 -5.66
C HIS A 162 2.65 -13.89 -4.95
N LYS A 163 1.33 -13.96 -5.20
CA LYS A 163 0.40 -14.88 -4.53
C LYS A 163 0.54 -14.80 -3.01
N LEU A 164 0.48 -13.58 -2.50
CA LEU A 164 0.57 -13.25 -1.08
C LEU A 164 -0.76 -12.71 -0.58
N TRP A 165 -0.94 -12.85 0.73
CA TRP A 165 -1.98 -12.15 1.47
C TRP A 165 -1.33 -11.02 2.27
N MET A 166 -1.79 -9.80 2.03
CA MET A 166 -1.35 -8.61 2.74
C MET A 166 -2.38 -8.24 3.81
N SER A 167 -1.92 -8.02 5.04
CA SER A 167 -2.76 -7.70 6.19
C SER A 167 -1.98 -6.82 7.18
N TYR A 168 -2.62 -6.41 8.28
CA TYR A 168 -1.97 -5.66 9.35
C TYR A 168 -0.64 -6.30 9.78
N GLY A 169 0.39 -5.47 9.95
CA GLY A 169 1.74 -5.88 10.33
C GLY A 169 2.57 -6.42 9.17
N PHE A 170 2.04 -6.53 7.96
CA PHE A 170 2.85 -6.89 6.80
C PHE A 170 3.94 -5.82 6.56
N VAL A 171 5.20 -6.25 6.49
CA VAL A 171 6.36 -5.37 6.23
C VAL A 171 7.06 -5.78 4.95
N LEU A 172 7.44 -4.79 4.15
CA LEU A 172 8.20 -5.00 2.92
C LEU A 172 9.14 -3.83 2.64
N PRO A 173 10.47 -4.06 2.53
CA PRO A 173 11.38 -3.04 2.04
C PRO A 173 11.08 -2.64 0.59
N ASN A 174 11.52 -1.45 0.18
CA ASN A 174 11.34 -0.94 -1.18
C ASN A 174 12.23 -1.67 -2.20
N THR A 175 13.47 -1.97 -1.83
CA THR A 175 14.43 -2.77 -2.61
C THR A 175 15.18 -3.71 -1.67
N GLU A 176 15.96 -4.65 -2.22
CA GLU A 176 16.83 -5.53 -1.42
C GLU A 176 17.76 -4.75 -0.48
N ASN A 177 18.23 -3.58 -0.91
CA ASN A 177 19.12 -2.73 -0.13
C ASN A 177 18.39 -1.69 0.74
N CYS A 178 17.06 -1.73 0.79
CA CYS A 178 16.22 -0.70 1.41
C CYS A 178 16.52 0.70 0.84
N ASP A 179 16.53 0.84 -0.49
CA ASP A 179 16.72 2.14 -1.13
C ASP A 179 15.48 3.03 -0.89
N PRO A 180 15.64 4.37 -0.74
CA PRO A 180 14.50 5.24 -0.47
C PRO A 180 13.45 5.31 -1.59
N PHE A 181 12.20 5.65 -1.24
CA PHE A 181 11.10 5.77 -2.23
C PHE A 181 11.27 6.93 -3.22
N ALA A 182 11.93 8.01 -2.79
CA ALA A 182 12.18 9.20 -3.58
C ALA A 182 13.44 9.93 -3.06
N LYS A 183 14.03 10.80 -3.89
CA LYS A 183 15.22 11.58 -3.51
C LYS A 183 15.00 12.53 -2.34
N THR A 184 13.74 12.84 -2.02
CA THR A 184 13.34 13.78 -0.99
C THR A 184 13.16 13.15 0.39
N THR A 185 13.32 11.83 0.52
CA THR A 185 13.10 11.11 1.78
C THR A 185 14.11 9.98 1.94
N ASN A 186 14.31 9.54 3.19
CA ASN A 186 15.04 8.32 3.51
C ASN A 186 14.12 7.15 3.88
N LEU A 187 12.79 7.35 3.83
CA LEU A 187 11.83 6.27 4.01
C LEU A 187 12.03 5.23 2.90
N SER A 188 12.07 3.95 3.28
CA SER A 188 12.55 2.87 2.42
C SER A 188 11.84 1.53 2.61
N GLY A 189 10.80 1.46 3.44
CA GLY A 189 9.93 0.30 3.58
C GLY A 189 8.48 0.67 3.79
N VAL A 190 7.62 -0.33 3.65
CA VAL A 190 6.19 -0.26 3.94
C VAL A 190 5.90 -1.14 5.14
N LEU A 191 5.15 -0.62 6.10
CA LEU A 191 4.44 -1.36 7.14
C LEU A 191 2.94 -1.16 6.92
N ILE A 192 2.19 -2.25 6.80
CA ILE A 192 0.74 -2.18 6.64
C ILE A 192 0.09 -1.97 7.99
N VAL A 193 -0.61 -0.85 8.12
CA VAL A 193 -1.49 -0.54 9.25
C VAL A 193 -2.94 -0.63 8.79
N GLN A 194 -3.85 -0.81 9.75
CA GLN A 194 -5.28 -0.90 9.46
C GLN A 194 -6.05 -0.20 10.58
N PHE A 195 -6.96 0.68 10.20
CA PHE A 195 -7.85 1.34 11.16
C PHE A 195 -8.99 0.43 11.59
N GLU A 196 -9.61 0.78 12.70
CA GLU A 196 -10.93 0.26 13.04
C GLU A 196 -12.02 1.08 12.32
N GLY A 197 -13.19 0.48 12.14
CA GLY A 197 -14.37 1.15 11.61
C GLY A 197 -14.29 1.45 10.11
N ALA A 198 -14.70 2.66 9.72
CA ALA A 198 -14.96 3.00 8.32
C ALA A 198 -13.71 3.07 7.42
N LEU A 199 -12.51 3.20 7.98
CA LEU A 199 -11.26 3.09 7.21
C LEU A 199 -10.56 1.74 7.42
N GLY A 200 -11.21 0.78 8.07
CA GLY A 200 -10.71 -0.57 8.26
C GLY A 200 -11.24 -1.55 7.22
N GLU A 201 -12.53 -1.48 6.92
CA GLU A 201 -13.18 -2.34 5.93
C GLU A 201 -14.46 -1.73 5.38
N MET A 202 -14.86 -2.19 4.18
CA MET A 202 -16.19 -1.98 3.63
C MET A 202 -16.85 -3.32 3.28
N LYS A 203 -18.18 -3.30 3.17
CA LYS A 203 -18.96 -4.42 2.63
C LYS A 203 -19.45 -4.07 1.23
N ALA A 204 -19.11 -4.91 0.26
CA ALA A 204 -19.70 -4.88 -1.06
C ALA A 204 -21.20 -5.28 -0.99
N PRO A 205 -22.04 -4.94 -1.99
CA PRO A 205 -23.47 -5.26 -2.02
C PRO A 205 -23.78 -6.76 -1.95
N ASP A 206 -22.88 -7.62 -2.40
CA ASP A 206 -22.99 -9.08 -2.30
C ASP A 206 -22.64 -9.62 -0.89
N GLY A 207 -22.20 -8.75 0.02
CA GLY A 207 -21.79 -9.08 1.38
C GLY A 207 -20.29 -9.38 1.54
N THR A 208 -19.53 -9.39 0.45
CA THR A 208 -18.08 -9.59 0.47
C THR A 208 -17.40 -8.45 1.23
N THR A 209 -16.39 -8.79 2.01
CA THR A 209 -15.64 -7.80 2.79
C THR A 209 -14.39 -7.39 2.01
N ILE A 210 -14.23 -6.09 1.78
CA ILE A 210 -13.03 -5.51 1.21
C ILE A 210 -12.29 -4.79 2.34
N GLN A 211 -11.09 -5.26 2.64
CA GLN A 211 -10.22 -4.67 3.66
C GLN A 211 -9.64 -3.36 3.13
N ILE A 212 -9.61 -2.32 3.97
CA ILE A 212 -8.95 -1.06 3.65
C ILE A 212 -7.63 -1.05 4.43
N LEU A 213 -6.52 -1.17 3.70
CA LEU A 213 -5.18 -1.30 4.25
C LEU A 213 -4.41 0.01 4.03
N MET A 214 -3.64 0.44 5.00
CA MET A 214 -2.85 1.66 4.90
C MET A 214 -1.36 1.36 4.87
N PRO A 215 -0.67 1.60 3.74
CA PRO A 215 0.78 1.56 3.68
C PRO A 215 1.36 2.74 4.47
N TYR A 216 1.98 2.44 5.62
CA TYR A 216 2.73 3.40 6.40
C TYR A 216 4.22 3.27 6.07
N LEU A 217 4.87 4.36 5.72
CA LEU A 217 6.25 4.32 5.24
C LEU A 217 7.24 4.41 6.40
N ILE A 218 8.22 3.52 6.38
CA ILE A 218 9.20 3.34 7.46
C ILE A 218 10.64 3.43 6.96
N TYR A 219 11.54 3.81 7.86
CA TYR A 219 12.98 3.83 7.62
C TYR A 219 13.56 2.43 7.58
N LYS A 220 14.75 2.28 7.00
CA LYS A 220 15.48 1.01 6.99
C LYS A 220 15.69 0.47 8.40
N GLU A 221 16.13 1.33 9.31
CA GLU A 221 16.43 0.95 10.69
C GLU A 221 15.15 0.52 11.44
N GLU A 222 13.98 1.06 11.07
CA GLU A 222 12.68 0.64 11.60
C GLU A 222 12.24 -0.74 11.11
N ILE A 223 12.60 -1.09 9.86
CA ILE A 223 12.41 -2.46 9.35
C ILE A 223 13.29 -3.42 10.15
N GLU A 224 14.53 -3.05 10.44
CA GLU A 224 15.45 -3.88 11.25
C GLU A 224 14.95 -4.04 12.70
N LEU A 225 14.36 -2.98 13.27
CA LEU A 225 13.78 -3.02 14.61
C LEU A 225 12.49 -3.86 14.68
N TYR A 226 11.75 -3.97 13.58
CA TYR A 226 10.47 -4.70 13.51
C TYR A 226 10.58 -6.13 14.05
N ASP A 227 11.66 -6.84 13.75
CA ASP A 227 11.84 -8.23 14.19
C ASP A 227 12.04 -8.35 15.70
N GLU A 228 12.52 -7.31 16.36
CA GLU A 228 12.74 -7.27 17.80
C GLU A 228 11.46 -6.94 18.58
N ILE A 229 10.69 -5.96 18.09
CA ILE A 229 9.59 -5.37 18.86
C ILE A 229 8.19 -5.72 18.33
N GLY A 230 8.09 -6.14 17.07
CA GLY A 230 6.83 -6.44 16.39
C GLY A 230 6.03 -5.20 15.95
N PRO A 231 4.89 -5.42 15.25
CA PRO A 231 4.12 -4.35 14.60
C PRO A 231 3.54 -3.35 15.60
N ASP A 232 2.89 -3.82 16.66
CA ASP A 232 2.12 -2.97 17.58
C ASP A 232 3.02 -1.91 18.25
N GLU A 233 4.13 -2.35 18.83
CA GLU A 233 5.11 -1.47 19.49
C GLU A 233 5.78 -0.53 18.48
N LEU A 234 6.12 -1.01 17.28
CA LEU A 234 6.73 -0.16 16.26
C LEU A 234 5.77 0.96 15.81
N ILE A 235 4.51 0.62 15.56
CA ILE A 235 3.47 1.58 15.18
C ILE A 235 3.26 2.61 16.30
N GLU A 236 3.18 2.16 17.55
CA GLU A 236 3.04 3.07 18.70
C GLU A 236 4.21 4.07 18.77
N ARG A 237 5.45 3.62 18.59
CA ARG A 237 6.63 4.52 18.59
C ARG A 237 6.63 5.50 17.43
N ILE A 238 6.25 5.04 16.25
CA ILE A 238 6.13 5.86 15.05
C ILE A 238 5.09 6.96 15.24
N LEU A 239 3.92 6.63 15.80
CA LEU A 239 2.87 7.61 16.05
C LEU A 239 3.29 8.64 17.09
N ASN A 240 3.94 8.20 18.18
CA ASN A 240 4.48 9.09 19.20
C ASN A 240 5.49 10.10 18.63
N CYS A 241 6.31 9.72 17.64
CA CYS A 241 7.27 10.64 17.01
C CYS A 241 6.68 11.44 15.83
N ASN A 242 5.49 11.06 15.33
CA ASN A 242 4.79 11.71 14.22
C ASN A 242 3.51 12.44 14.67
N GLU A 243 3.52 13.02 15.88
CA GLU A 243 2.40 13.80 16.43
C GLU A 243 1.04 13.06 16.42
N GLU A 244 1.04 11.75 16.68
CA GLU A 244 -0.15 10.89 16.63
C GLU A 244 -0.86 10.89 15.26
N SER A 245 -0.13 11.17 14.19
CA SER A 245 -0.67 11.34 12.85
C SER A 245 -0.35 10.17 11.93
N PHE A 246 -1.33 9.80 11.12
CA PHE A 246 -1.15 8.86 10.00
C PHE A 246 -0.85 9.56 8.66
N LEU A 247 -0.74 10.89 8.66
CA LEU A 247 -0.27 11.64 7.49
C LEU A 247 1.17 11.23 7.19
N LEU A 248 1.46 11.02 5.90
CA LEU A 248 2.82 10.79 5.46
C LEU A 248 3.66 12.05 5.69
N ASP A 249 4.47 12.04 6.73
CA ASP A 249 5.58 12.96 6.90
C ASP A 249 6.88 12.31 6.41
N ILE A 250 7.38 12.80 5.28
CA ILE A 250 8.62 12.32 4.66
C ILE A 250 9.89 12.69 5.45
N HIS A 251 9.74 13.54 6.48
CA HIS A 251 10.79 14.08 7.32
C HIS A 251 10.59 13.81 8.82
N ARG A 252 9.62 12.95 9.19
CA ARG A 252 9.43 12.58 10.59
C ARG A 252 10.72 12.02 11.21
N PRO A 253 10.93 12.13 12.52
CA PRO A 253 12.05 11.46 13.17
C PRO A 253 11.98 9.93 12.97
N ASN A 254 13.16 9.31 12.84
CA ASN A 254 13.31 7.87 13.02
C ASN A 254 13.08 7.55 14.51
N VAL A 255 12.43 6.42 14.82
CA VAL A 255 12.14 5.98 16.20
C VAL A 255 13.35 5.45 16.98
N ILE A 256 14.50 5.34 16.33
CA ILE A 256 15.78 4.86 16.91
C ILE A 256 16.69 6.03 17.30
#